data_AF-A0AA36IWQ8-F1
#
_entry.id   AF-A0AA36IWQ8-F1
#
_cell.length_a   1.000
_cell.length_b   1.000
_cell.length_c   1.000
_cell.angle_alpha   90.00
_cell.angle_beta   90.00
_cell.angle_gamma   90.00
#
_symmetry.space_group_name_H-M   'P 1'
#
loop_
_entity.id
_entity.type
_entity.pdbx_description
1 polymer ?
#
loop_
_entity_poly.entity_id
_entity_poly.type
_entity_poly.pdbx_seq_one_letter_code
_entity_poly.pdbx_strand_id
1 'polypeptide(L)'
;MAEPAAPARCLRGADPSDGPLDCHGHGSKVTGRCHDECEARHLDDLERTRFEESYGFRYPGKPSVVITASRDMSSTASTWAFNAVRLLFRQAREACDSYWMRQLSREKLEKRLETGAHVLVKTHEWTGEITPAMFDQAAELFTHVVVSVREGFEKDPAWMKVATHVIRFEELVSCDKQNPDDPSKIGALSVLRKLSDHLGLALTDQDLRVVDFELMTLPIPSSGCNQTTKHWPFHKRRGRFAATVSLYFWKAGRIADAVPCCFCYCFSGSALDGLRRRRCFGCEVEALGAILFSLEEALFLQSELKLLCVLEGSEALTNDRFFQKCCNLVCAFPRRFAAYRHYRLAGWVVRPDALKFGADLLLYHGRPDEVHAQYAVVLADESFQWKDAVMASRLAQLVAKELILAACEPMPTPSASLADLGSGSVLELVVRPWRQHLE
;
A
#
# COMPACT_ATOMS: atom_id res chain seq x y z
N MET A 1 53.90 -23.65 5.54
CA MET A 1 52.73 -23.40 6.40
C MET A 1 51.98 -22.23 5.79
N ALA A 2 50.81 -22.49 5.21
CA ALA A 2 49.95 -21.42 4.68
C ALA A 2 49.33 -20.66 5.86
N GLU A 3 49.40 -19.33 5.82
CA GLU A 3 48.70 -18.48 6.78
C GLU A 3 47.19 -18.75 6.74
N PRO A 4 46.50 -18.77 7.89
CA PRO A 4 45.05 -18.86 7.90
C PRO A 4 44.47 -17.59 7.27
N ALA A 5 43.60 -17.77 6.27
CA ALA A 5 42.89 -16.68 5.63
C ALA A 5 42.14 -15.84 6.68
N ALA A 6 42.34 -14.52 6.65
CA ALA A 6 41.63 -13.58 7.51
C ALA A 6 40.11 -13.72 7.30
N PRO A 7 39.28 -13.64 8.37
CA PRO A 7 37.83 -13.67 8.22
C PRO A 7 37.36 -12.53 7.32
N ALA A 8 36.42 -12.83 6.41
CA ALA A 8 35.85 -11.86 5.50
C ALA A 8 35.34 -10.63 6.28
N ARG A 9 35.81 -9.45 5.85
CA ARG A 9 35.45 -8.14 6.42
C ARG A 9 33.91 -8.01 6.42
N CYS A 10 33.32 -7.77 7.59
CA CYS A 10 31.87 -7.66 7.77
C CYS A 10 31.29 -6.58 6.82
N LEU A 11 30.46 -6.98 5.84
CA LEU A 11 29.82 -6.13 4.82
C LEU A 11 28.59 -5.38 5.35
N ARG A 12 28.59 -4.92 6.61
CA ARG A 12 27.45 -4.16 7.15
C ARG A 12 27.29 -2.86 6.36
N GLY A 13 26.14 -2.68 5.71
CA GLY A 13 25.81 -1.43 5.00
C GLY A 13 26.47 -1.22 3.64
N ALA A 14 27.18 -2.20 3.07
CA ALA A 14 27.78 -2.04 1.75
C ALA A 14 26.73 -2.08 0.62
N ASP A 15 26.84 -1.15 -0.32
CA ASP A 15 26.02 -1.08 -1.55
C ASP A 15 26.03 -2.42 -2.31
N PRO A 16 24.87 -2.89 -2.79
CA PRO A 16 24.65 -4.22 -3.35
C PRO A 16 25.21 -4.40 -4.77
N SER A 17 25.86 -3.40 -5.37
CA SER A 17 26.47 -3.55 -6.70
C SER A 17 27.58 -4.63 -6.76
N ASP A 18 28.05 -5.15 -5.60
CA ASP A 18 29.08 -6.20 -5.51
C ASP A 18 28.74 -7.42 -4.60
N GLY A 19 27.50 -7.55 -4.13
CA GLY A 19 27.09 -8.58 -3.16
C GLY A 19 26.98 -10.01 -3.76
N PRO A 20 27.47 -11.07 -3.09
CA PRO A 20 27.42 -12.44 -3.61
C PRO A 20 26.02 -13.05 -3.68
N LEU A 21 25.02 -12.42 -3.05
CA LEU A 21 23.65 -12.92 -2.92
C LEU A 21 22.61 -12.07 -3.67
N ASP A 22 23.02 -11.01 -4.36
CA ASP A 22 22.13 -10.11 -5.08
C ASP A 22 21.80 -10.58 -6.50
N CYS A 23 20.59 -10.30 -6.97
CA CYS A 23 20.19 -10.52 -8.35
C CYS A 23 19.90 -9.21 -9.08
N HIS A 24 20.54 -9.02 -10.23
CA HIS A 24 20.37 -7.83 -11.09
C HIS A 24 19.58 -8.16 -12.37
N GLY A 25 18.59 -9.07 -12.28
CA GLY A 25 17.81 -9.50 -13.45
C GLY A 25 18.51 -10.50 -14.37
N HIS A 26 19.80 -10.76 -14.18
CA HIS A 26 20.57 -11.80 -14.88
C HIS A 26 20.97 -12.98 -13.99
N GLY A 27 20.56 -12.97 -12.72
CA GLY A 27 20.97 -13.93 -11.70
C GLY A 27 22.00 -13.34 -10.74
N SER A 28 22.28 -14.06 -9.66
CA SER A 28 23.42 -13.75 -8.78
C SER A 28 24.69 -14.45 -9.26
N LYS A 29 25.86 -14.06 -8.74
CA LYS A 29 27.11 -14.84 -8.92
C LYS A 29 26.95 -16.31 -8.50
N VAL A 30 25.98 -16.62 -7.63
CA VAL A 30 25.68 -17.96 -7.12
C VAL A 30 24.71 -18.73 -8.02
N THR A 31 23.64 -18.09 -8.52
CA THR A 31 22.59 -18.77 -9.29
C THR A 31 22.79 -18.69 -10.80
N GLY A 32 23.59 -17.73 -11.29
CA GLY A 32 23.94 -17.54 -12.71
C GLY A 32 22.79 -17.17 -13.65
N ARG A 33 21.53 -17.29 -13.21
CA ARG A 33 20.30 -16.93 -13.96
C ARG A 33 19.24 -16.37 -13.01
N CYS A 34 18.45 -15.41 -13.50
CA CYS A 34 17.23 -14.94 -12.83
C CYS A 34 16.02 -15.62 -13.47
N HIS A 35 15.20 -16.28 -12.66
CA HIS A 35 13.97 -16.94 -13.08
C HIS A 35 13.01 -17.02 -11.89
N ASP A 36 11.83 -17.59 -12.10
CA ASP A 36 10.73 -17.66 -11.10
C ASP A 36 11.13 -18.27 -9.75
N GLU A 37 12.17 -19.10 -9.74
CA GLU A 37 12.69 -19.85 -8.57
C GLU A 37 14.05 -19.28 -8.10
N CYS A 38 14.34 -18.02 -8.38
CA CYS A 38 15.60 -17.39 -7.98
C CYS A 38 15.63 -17.16 -6.46
N GLU A 39 16.62 -17.76 -5.79
CA GLU A 39 16.84 -17.64 -4.33
C GLU A 39 17.72 -16.44 -3.92
N ALA A 40 18.17 -15.63 -4.89
CA ALA A 40 18.94 -14.42 -4.62
C ALA A 40 18.05 -13.28 -4.09
N ARG A 41 18.69 -12.27 -3.49
CA ARG A 41 18.05 -11.07 -2.96
C ARG A 41 17.53 -10.22 -4.10
N HIS A 42 16.25 -9.82 -4.01
CA HIS A 42 15.62 -8.88 -4.92
C HIS A 42 15.02 -7.75 -4.10
N LEU A 43 15.50 -6.52 -4.33
CA LEU A 43 15.06 -5.30 -3.65
C LEU A 43 14.33 -4.40 -4.65
N ASP A 44 13.26 -3.74 -4.22
CA ASP A 44 12.66 -2.62 -4.96
C ASP A 44 13.48 -1.34 -4.82
N ASP A 45 13.09 -0.30 -5.58
CA ASP A 45 13.83 0.96 -5.64
C ASP A 45 13.94 1.62 -4.26
N LEU A 46 12.88 1.54 -3.43
CA LEU A 46 12.88 2.14 -2.11
C LEU A 46 13.75 1.35 -1.12
N GLU A 47 13.71 0.02 -1.17
CA GLU A 47 14.61 -0.82 -0.38
C GLU A 47 16.08 -0.65 -0.76
N ARG A 48 16.38 -0.30 -2.02
CA ARG A 48 17.75 0.04 -2.45
C ARG A 48 18.23 1.36 -1.85
N THR A 49 17.35 2.31 -1.55
CA THR A 49 17.77 3.57 -0.91
C THR A 49 18.35 3.40 0.50
N ARG A 50 18.20 2.22 1.12
CA ARG A 50 18.72 1.96 2.48
C ARG A 50 20.24 2.08 2.63
N PHE A 51 20.98 2.02 1.53
CA PHE A 51 22.44 2.18 1.51
C PHE A 51 22.84 3.66 1.51
N GLU A 52 21.90 4.56 1.26
CA GLU A 52 22.09 6.00 1.35
C GLU A 52 21.73 6.50 2.75
N GLU A 53 22.68 7.14 3.42
CA GLU A 53 22.53 7.63 4.80
C GLU A 53 21.35 8.61 4.95
N SER A 54 21.04 9.36 3.88
CA SER A 54 19.93 10.33 3.80
C SER A 54 18.55 9.72 4.05
N TYR A 55 18.35 8.43 3.75
CA TYR A 55 17.06 7.75 3.95
C TYR A 55 16.91 7.14 5.34
N GLY A 56 18.01 7.05 6.11
CA GLY A 56 17.99 6.76 7.55
C GLY A 56 17.60 5.33 7.92
N PHE A 57 17.89 4.35 7.05
CA PHE A 57 17.72 2.94 7.40
C PHE A 57 18.73 2.49 8.45
N ARG A 58 18.29 1.58 9.33
CA ARG A 58 19.09 1.06 10.44
C ARG A 58 19.34 -0.43 10.26
N TYR A 59 20.60 -0.83 10.46
CA TYR A 59 20.96 -2.24 10.56
C TYR A 59 20.80 -2.69 12.01
N PRO A 60 20.09 -3.81 12.27
CA PRO A 60 19.88 -4.27 13.64
C PRO A 60 21.19 -4.67 14.33
N GLY A 61 21.21 -4.49 15.65
CA GLY A 61 22.31 -5.01 16.49
C GLY A 61 22.37 -6.54 16.42
N LYS A 62 21.19 -7.18 16.51
CA LYS A 62 20.99 -8.61 16.33
C LYS A 62 19.92 -8.84 15.25
N PRO A 63 20.30 -9.31 14.05
CA PRO A 63 19.34 -9.58 13.00
C PRO A 63 18.33 -10.66 13.37
N SER A 64 17.09 -10.48 12.93
CA SER A 64 16.03 -11.49 13.05
C SER A 64 15.97 -12.34 11.80
N VAL A 65 15.69 -13.64 11.94
CA VAL A 65 15.30 -14.51 10.83
C VAL A 65 13.80 -14.77 10.91
N VAL A 66 13.07 -14.29 9.92
CA VAL A 66 11.62 -14.43 9.81
C VAL A 66 11.27 -15.40 8.70
N ILE A 67 10.59 -16.48 9.04
CA ILE A 67 10.06 -17.45 8.08
C ILE A 67 8.58 -17.17 7.86
N THR A 68 8.17 -17.06 6.60
CA THR A 68 6.76 -16.97 6.21
C THR A 68 6.37 -18.20 5.40
N ALA A 69 5.34 -18.90 5.85
CA ALA A 69 4.89 -20.16 5.27
C ALA A 69 3.37 -20.28 5.24
N SER A 70 2.86 -21.15 4.37
CA SER A 70 1.43 -21.47 4.23
C SER A 70 1.28 -22.81 3.51
N ARG A 71 0.18 -23.53 3.81
CA ARG A 71 -0.23 -24.78 3.12
C ARG A 71 -1.33 -24.56 2.09
N ASP A 72 -1.35 -23.38 1.45
CA ASP A 72 -2.42 -22.98 0.55
C ASP A 72 -2.14 -23.31 -0.93
N MET A 73 -1.19 -24.21 -1.22
CA MET A 73 -0.98 -24.94 -2.49
C MET A 73 -0.92 -24.10 -3.79
N SER A 74 -0.82 -22.75 -3.72
CA SER A 74 -0.79 -21.73 -4.83
C SER A 74 -1.60 -20.47 -4.52
N SER A 75 -2.19 -20.34 -3.33
CA SER A 75 -2.99 -19.17 -2.97
C SER A 75 -2.12 -17.98 -2.48
N THR A 76 -2.76 -16.85 -2.20
CA THR A 76 -2.10 -15.56 -1.91
C THR A 76 -1.66 -15.40 -0.45
N ALA A 77 -1.90 -16.36 0.44
CA ALA A 77 -1.81 -16.11 1.88
C ALA A 77 -0.36 -15.98 2.37
N SER A 78 0.53 -16.94 2.03
CA SER A 78 1.97 -16.82 2.33
C SER A 78 2.60 -15.62 1.64
N THR A 79 2.19 -15.33 0.40
CA THR A 79 2.69 -14.18 -0.35
C THR A 79 2.26 -12.86 0.29
N TRP A 80 1.04 -12.79 0.84
CA TRP A 80 0.57 -11.63 1.59
C TRP A 80 1.39 -11.45 2.87
N ALA A 81 1.57 -12.50 3.67
CA ALA A 81 2.35 -12.43 4.91
C ALA A 81 3.81 -12.03 4.65
N PHE A 82 4.42 -12.61 3.62
CA PHE A 82 5.76 -12.22 3.17
C PHE A 82 5.85 -10.73 2.86
N ASN A 83 4.96 -10.21 2.01
CA ASN A 83 4.98 -8.78 1.69
C ASN A 83 4.62 -7.91 2.90
N ALA A 84 3.77 -8.38 3.81
CA ALA A 84 3.41 -7.62 5.01
C ALA A 84 4.62 -7.44 5.93
N VAL A 85 5.34 -8.52 6.24
CA VAL A 85 6.57 -8.45 7.05
C VAL A 85 7.61 -7.55 6.38
N ARG A 86 7.82 -7.72 5.07
CA ARG A 86 8.76 -6.91 4.28
C ARG A 86 8.45 -5.42 4.38
N LEU A 87 7.19 -5.03 4.16
CA LEU A 87 6.77 -3.64 4.19
C LEU A 87 6.73 -3.05 5.61
N LEU A 88 6.47 -3.86 6.64
CA LEU A 88 6.58 -3.42 8.04
C LEU A 88 8.02 -3.05 8.41
N PHE A 89 9.02 -3.88 8.09
CA PHE A 89 10.43 -3.53 8.30
C PHE A 89 10.82 -2.28 7.52
N ARG A 90 10.37 -2.17 6.26
CA ARG A 90 10.61 -1.01 5.41
C ARG A 90 10.06 0.28 6.02
N GLN A 91 8.81 0.24 6.49
CA GLN A 91 8.16 1.38 7.14
C GLN A 91 8.85 1.76 8.45
N ALA A 92 9.35 0.78 9.20
CA ALA A 92 10.16 0.99 10.40
C ALA A 92 11.59 1.50 10.11
N ARG A 93 11.97 1.60 8.82
CA ARG A 93 13.34 1.89 8.36
C ARG A 93 14.37 0.92 8.92
N GLU A 94 14.00 -0.35 9.07
CA GLU A 94 14.92 -1.41 9.46
C GLU A 94 15.36 -2.19 8.22
N ALA A 95 16.67 -2.38 8.09
CA ALA A 95 17.26 -3.09 6.95
C ALA A 95 16.82 -4.56 6.97
N CYS A 96 16.05 -4.97 5.96
CA CYS A 96 15.57 -6.34 5.79
C CYS A 96 15.85 -6.86 4.39
N ASP A 97 16.42 -8.06 4.31
CA ASP A 97 16.69 -8.80 3.10
C ASP A 97 15.65 -9.89 2.89
N SER A 98 14.83 -9.72 1.86
CA SER A 98 13.78 -10.67 1.54
C SER A 98 14.23 -11.68 0.48
N TYR A 99 14.01 -12.96 0.76
CA TYR A 99 14.37 -14.09 -0.09
C TYR A 99 13.18 -15.01 -0.28
N TRP A 100 13.16 -15.70 -1.41
CA TRP A 100 12.39 -16.92 -1.57
C TRP A 100 13.37 -18.09 -1.56
N MET A 101 13.06 -19.14 -0.81
CA MET A 101 13.95 -20.28 -0.66
C MET A 101 13.16 -21.58 -0.82
N ARG A 102 13.64 -22.41 -1.75
CA ARG A 102 13.08 -23.72 -2.06
C ARG A 102 13.54 -24.75 -1.03
N GLN A 103 14.83 -24.73 -0.72
CA GLN A 103 15.45 -25.58 0.29
C GLN A 103 16.03 -24.71 1.39
N LEU A 104 15.45 -24.83 2.57
CA LEU A 104 15.90 -24.16 3.78
C LEU A 104 17.07 -24.94 4.40
N SER A 105 18.22 -24.31 4.58
CA SER A 105 19.36 -24.90 5.28
C SER A 105 20.05 -23.87 6.16
N ARG A 106 20.69 -24.34 7.23
CA ARG A 106 21.46 -23.51 8.16
C ARG A 106 22.53 -22.68 7.43
N GLU A 107 23.33 -23.34 6.58
CA GLU A 107 24.41 -22.70 5.81
C GLU A 107 23.89 -21.54 4.94
N LYS A 108 22.76 -21.74 4.24
CA LYS A 108 22.18 -20.69 3.39
C LYS A 108 21.70 -19.48 4.21
N LEU A 109 21.22 -19.69 5.43
CA LEU A 109 20.75 -18.63 6.31
C LEU A 109 21.90 -17.88 6.97
N GLU A 110 22.91 -18.60 7.46
CA GLU A 110 24.13 -18.00 8.04
C GLU A 110 24.81 -17.08 7.02
N LYS A 111 24.93 -17.52 5.76
CA LYS A 111 25.45 -16.68 4.68
C LYS A 111 24.62 -15.41 4.44
N ARG A 112 23.30 -15.47 4.61
CA ARG A 112 22.40 -14.29 4.44
C ARG A 112 22.47 -13.34 5.63
N LEU A 113 22.76 -13.85 6.83
CA LEU A 113 22.93 -13.06 8.03
C LEU A 113 24.23 -12.24 8.02
N GLU A 114 25.22 -12.60 7.20
CA GLU A 114 26.47 -11.83 7.03
C GLU A 114 26.24 -10.39 6.56
N THR A 115 25.09 -10.08 5.94
CA THR A 115 24.73 -8.71 5.52
C THR A 115 24.43 -7.80 6.72
N GLY A 116 24.14 -8.38 7.89
CA GLY A 116 23.72 -7.68 9.09
C GLY A 116 22.29 -7.12 9.04
N ALA A 117 21.55 -7.33 7.95
CA ALA A 117 20.13 -7.01 7.85
C ALA A 117 19.27 -8.14 8.44
N HIS A 118 18.03 -7.85 8.83
CA HIS A 118 17.04 -8.90 9.07
C HIS A 118 16.91 -9.78 7.82
N VAL A 119 16.63 -11.06 8.01
CA VAL A 119 16.46 -12.02 6.91
C VAL A 119 15.01 -12.49 6.90
N LEU A 120 14.28 -12.15 5.85
CA LEU A 120 12.92 -12.61 5.62
C LEU A 120 12.93 -13.69 4.54
N VAL A 121 12.38 -14.86 4.86
CA VAL A 121 12.28 -15.97 3.92
C VAL A 121 10.82 -16.28 3.66
N LYS A 122 10.43 -16.25 2.39
CA LYS A 122 9.22 -16.91 1.89
C LYS A 122 9.55 -18.35 1.56
N THR A 123 8.74 -19.26 2.05
CA THR A 123 8.88 -20.68 1.72
C THR A 123 7.52 -21.35 1.52
N HIS A 124 7.53 -22.53 0.92
CA HIS A 124 6.32 -23.31 0.62
C HIS A 124 6.06 -24.38 1.69
N GLU A 125 5.09 -25.24 1.44
CA GLU A 125 4.65 -26.31 2.35
C GLU A 125 5.80 -27.29 2.68
N TRP A 126 5.58 -28.18 3.66
CA TRP A 126 6.48 -29.31 3.89
C TRP A 126 6.44 -30.25 2.68
N THR A 127 7.29 -29.99 1.70
CA THR A 127 7.52 -30.85 0.55
C THR A 127 8.78 -31.68 0.78
N GLY A 128 9.17 -32.53 -0.19
CA GLY A 128 10.48 -33.20 -0.14
C GLY A 128 11.67 -32.23 -0.10
N GLU A 129 11.45 -30.92 -0.30
CA GLU A 129 12.48 -29.88 -0.35
C GLU A 129 12.67 -29.17 0.99
N ILE A 130 11.68 -29.28 1.89
CA ILE A 130 11.73 -28.79 3.27
C ILE A 130 11.25 -29.93 4.15
N THR A 131 12.21 -30.67 4.71
CA THR A 131 11.90 -31.75 5.65
C THR A 131 11.98 -31.22 7.09
N PRO A 132 11.22 -31.81 8.04
CA PRO A 132 11.35 -31.47 9.47
C PRO A 132 12.80 -31.51 9.96
N ALA A 133 13.59 -32.50 9.52
CA ALA A 133 15.00 -32.61 9.88
C ALA A 133 15.85 -31.41 9.40
N MET A 134 15.64 -30.93 8.18
CA MET A 134 16.35 -29.75 7.66
C MET A 134 15.93 -28.47 8.39
N PHE A 135 14.65 -28.35 8.72
CA PHE A 135 14.12 -27.23 9.48
C PHE A 135 14.69 -27.20 10.91
N ASP A 136 14.71 -28.35 11.58
CA ASP A 136 15.23 -28.49 12.95
C ASP A 136 16.72 -28.13 13.04
N GLN A 137 17.52 -28.45 12.03
CA GLN A 137 18.94 -28.05 11.96
C GLN A 137 19.16 -26.53 11.89
N ALA A 138 18.18 -25.78 11.39
CA ALA A 138 18.22 -24.33 11.28
C ALA A 138 17.36 -23.62 12.33
N ALA A 139 16.60 -24.36 13.14
CA ALA A 139 15.57 -23.82 14.03
C ALA A 139 16.10 -22.81 15.05
N GLU A 140 17.33 -23.00 15.52
CA GLU A 140 18.01 -22.10 16.46
C GLU A 140 18.25 -20.69 15.89
N LEU A 141 18.25 -20.54 14.56
CA LEU A 141 18.40 -19.24 13.90
C LEU A 141 17.07 -18.49 13.79
N PHE A 142 15.92 -19.18 13.83
CA PHE A 142 14.62 -18.56 13.60
C PHE A 142 14.21 -17.71 14.80
N THR A 143 13.88 -16.46 14.50
CA THR A 143 13.35 -15.52 15.50
C THR A 143 11.82 -15.51 15.44
N HIS A 144 11.26 -15.55 14.23
CA HIS A 144 9.82 -15.61 14.02
C HIS A 144 9.49 -16.60 12.91
N VAL A 145 8.47 -17.42 13.15
CA VAL A 145 7.81 -18.27 12.15
C VAL A 145 6.36 -17.81 12.05
N VAL A 146 6.02 -17.19 10.93
CA VAL A 146 4.69 -16.61 10.64
C VAL A 146 3.98 -17.53 9.67
N VAL A 147 2.94 -18.20 10.15
CA VAL A 147 2.17 -19.17 9.35
C VAL A 147 0.84 -18.56 8.98
N SER A 148 0.55 -18.54 7.68
CA SER A 148 -0.78 -18.15 7.19
C SER A 148 -1.66 -19.38 7.02
N VAL A 149 -2.91 -19.28 7.49
CA VAL A 149 -3.92 -20.35 7.38
C VAL A 149 -5.19 -19.79 6.76
N ARG A 150 -5.99 -20.68 6.15
CA ARG A 150 -7.24 -20.32 5.48
C ARG A 150 -8.33 -21.33 5.80
N GLU A 151 -9.56 -20.86 5.96
CA GLU A 151 -10.73 -21.70 6.15
C GLU A 151 -10.96 -22.58 4.91
N GLY A 152 -11.34 -23.84 5.14
CA GLY A 152 -11.49 -24.84 4.08
C GLY A 152 -10.18 -25.52 3.64
N PHE A 153 -9.02 -25.11 4.16
CA PHE A 153 -7.75 -25.80 3.96
C PHE A 153 -7.31 -26.50 5.25
N GLU A 154 -6.81 -27.72 5.13
CA GLU A 154 -6.26 -28.46 6.26
C GLU A 154 -5.01 -27.73 6.79
N LYS A 155 -5.00 -27.44 8.09
CA LYS A 155 -3.85 -26.81 8.73
C LYS A 155 -2.73 -27.83 8.83
N ASP A 156 -1.52 -27.45 8.43
CA ASP A 156 -0.37 -28.33 8.55
C ASP A 156 0.07 -28.48 10.02
N PRO A 157 -0.01 -29.68 10.63
CA PRO A 157 0.36 -29.86 12.03
C PRO A 157 1.83 -29.49 12.31
N ALA A 158 2.73 -29.73 11.35
CA ALA A 158 4.15 -29.44 11.52
C ALA A 158 4.43 -27.94 11.50
N TRP A 159 3.80 -27.17 10.59
CA TRP A 159 3.91 -25.70 10.62
C TRP A 159 3.27 -25.11 11.87
N MET A 160 2.09 -25.61 12.25
CA MET A 160 1.39 -25.11 13.44
C MET A 160 2.18 -25.35 14.73
N LYS A 161 2.97 -26.43 14.81
CA LYS A 161 3.82 -26.72 15.97
C LYS A 161 4.96 -25.72 16.14
N VAL A 162 5.52 -25.21 15.04
CA VAL A 162 6.67 -24.28 15.05
C VAL A 162 6.27 -22.82 14.88
N ALA A 163 4.99 -22.54 14.61
CA ALA A 163 4.49 -21.20 14.39
C ALA A 163 4.65 -20.33 15.65
N THR A 164 5.32 -19.20 15.50
CA THR A 164 5.37 -18.14 16.53
C THR A 164 4.19 -17.17 16.40
N HIS A 165 3.63 -17.05 15.18
CA HIS A 165 2.48 -16.21 14.89
C HIS A 165 1.64 -16.87 13.80
N VAL A 166 0.32 -16.78 13.92
CA VAL A 166 -0.62 -17.38 12.97
C VAL A 166 -1.53 -16.31 12.42
N ILE A 167 -1.47 -16.11 11.10
CA ILE A 167 -2.36 -15.19 10.38
C ILE A 167 -3.50 -16.01 9.79
N ARG A 168 -4.73 -15.71 10.19
CA ARG A 168 -5.91 -16.28 9.52
C ARG A 168 -6.27 -15.38 8.36
N PHE A 169 -6.28 -15.92 7.15
CA PHE A 169 -6.61 -15.14 5.96
C PHE A 169 -8.02 -14.56 6.07
N GLU A 170 -8.93 -15.26 6.74
CA GLU A 170 -10.28 -14.79 7.05
C GLU A 170 -10.23 -13.53 7.91
N GLU A 171 -9.29 -13.41 8.86
CA GLU A 171 -9.12 -12.17 9.64
C GLU A 171 -8.67 -11.00 8.76
N LEU A 172 -8.02 -11.24 7.62
CA LEU A 172 -7.69 -10.16 6.70
C LEU A 172 -8.93 -9.61 5.99
N VAL A 173 -9.93 -10.46 5.73
CA VAL A 173 -11.14 -10.14 4.95
C VAL A 173 -12.40 -9.98 5.81
N SER A 174 -12.36 -10.42 7.07
CA SER A 174 -13.50 -10.45 7.97
C SER A 174 -13.80 -9.04 8.50
N CYS A 175 -15.09 -8.80 8.57
CA CYS A 175 -15.71 -7.88 9.51
C CYS A 175 -16.44 -8.78 10.52
N ASP A 176 -16.49 -8.37 11.79
CA ASP A 176 -17.24 -9.07 12.83
C ASP A 176 -18.68 -9.32 12.34
N LYS A 177 -19.12 -10.58 12.26
CA LYS A 177 -20.47 -10.94 11.77
C LYS A 177 -21.56 -10.50 12.74
N GLN A 178 -21.24 -10.30 14.02
CA GLN A 178 -22.18 -9.90 15.07
C GLN A 178 -22.27 -8.39 15.20
N ASN A 179 -21.17 -7.67 14.91
CA ASN A 179 -21.14 -6.21 14.96
C ASN A 179 -20.34 -5.64 13.77
N PRO A 180 -20.90 -5.66 12.55
CA PRO A 180 -20.20 -5.31 11.31
C PRO A 180 -19.80 -3.83 11.20
N ASP A 181 -20.22 -3.00 12.16
CA ASP A 181 -20.07 -1.54 12.17
C ASP A 181 -18.97 -1.04 13.14
N ASP A 182 -18.18 -1.93 13.76
CA ASP A 182 -17.05 -1.54 14.62
C ASP A 182 -15.75 -1.36 13.81
N PRO A 183 -15.29 -0.12 13.60
CA PRO A 183 -14.07 0.21 12.82
C PRO A 183 -12.76 -0.11 13.51
N SER A 184 -12.75 -0.29 14.83
CA SER A 184 -11.57 -0.76 15.57
C SER A 184 -11.20 -2.20 15.18
N LYS A 185 -12.08 -2.87 14.44
CA LYS A 185 -11.94 -4.23 13.94
C LYS A 185 -11.81 -4.30 12.41
N ILE A 186 -11.09 -3.34 11.80
CA ILE A 186 -10.50 -3.60 10.47
C ILE A 186 -9.58 -4.81 10.63
N GLY A 187 -10.01 -5.96 10.13
CA GLY A 187 -9.28 -7.20 10.30
C GLY A 187 -7.83 -7.11 9.79
N ALA A 188 -7.64 -6.43 8.66
CA ALA A 188 -6.33 -6.12 8.08
C ALA A 188 -5.37 -5.31 8.96
N LEU A 189 -5.78 -4.12 9.42
CA LEU A 189 -4.94 -3.24 10.25
C LEU A 189 -4.72 -3.87 11.62
N SER A 190 -5.72 -4.59 12.16
CA SER A 190 -5.56 -5.38 13.38
C SER A 190 -4.52 -6.48 13.21
N VAL A 191 -4.55 -7.22 12.09
CA VAL A 191 -3.53 -8.23 11.78
C VAL A 191 -2.16 -7.58 11.59
N LEU A 192 -2.06 -6.47 10.87
CA LEU A 192 -0.79 -5.74 10.69
C LEU A 192 -0.25 -5.22 12.03
N ARG A 193 -1.11 -4.75 12.93
CA ARG A 193 -0.73 -4.34 14.28
C ARG A 193 -0.15 -5.51 15.08
N LYS A 194 -0.91 -6.61 15.17
CA LYS A 194 -0.45 -7.82 15.87
C LYS A 194 0.85 -8.35 15.28
N LEU A 195 1.02 -8.27 13.96
CA LEU A 195 2.25 -8.68 13.28
C LEU A 195 3.41 -7.71 13.56
N SER A 196 3.17 -6.40 13.56
CA SER A 196 4.15 -5.38 13.96
C SER A 196 4.64 -5.59 15.39
N ASP A 197 3.70 -5.77 16.32
CA ASP A 197 3.97 -6.03 17.74
C ASP A 197 4.78 -7.32 17.91
N HIS A 198 4.40 -8.38 17.17
CA HIS A 198 5.10 -9.66 17.17
C HIS A 198 6.54 -9.55 16.67
N LEU A 199 6.79 -8.68 15.69
CA LEU A 199 8.13 -8.40 15.16
C LEU A 199 8.93 -7.43 16.04
N GLY A 200 8.32 -6.84 17.08
CA GLY A 200 8.96 -5.83 17.93
C GLY A 200 9.10 -4.46 17.28
N LEU A 201 8.27 -4.15 16.27
CA LEU A 201 8.31 -2.90 15.52
C LEU A 201 7.35 -1.87 16.11
N ALA A 202 7.87 -0.69 16.46
CA ALA A 202 7.11 0.43 17.00
C ALA A 202 6.54 1.31 15.88
N LEU A 203 5.45 0.85 15.25
CA LEU A 203 4.76 1.57 14.16
C LEU A 203 3.46 2.23 14.62
N THR A 204 3.21 3.45 14.14
CA THR A 204 1.98 4.18 14.41
C THR A 204 0.80 3.65 13.59
N ASP A 205 -0.43 4.07 13.91
CA ASP A 205 -1.61 3.80 13.09
C ASP A 205 -1.44 4.28 11.64
N GLN A 206 -0.78 5.43 11.45
CA GLN A 206 -0.53 5.98 10.12
C GLN A 206 0.43 5.09 9.34
N ASP A 207 1.49 4.61 9.97
CA ASP A 207 2.46 3.69 9.36
C ASP A 207 1.79 2.40 8.89
N LEU A 208 0.93 1.80 9.71
CA LEU A 208 0.21 0.58 9.35
C LEU A 208 -0.77 0.80 8.19
N ARG A 209 -1.35 2.01 8.06
CA ARG A 209 -2.20 2.36 6.91
C ARG A 209 -1.39 2.49 5.62
N VAL A 210 -0.18 3.06 5.69
CA VAL A 210 0.75 3.09 4.55
C VAL A 210 1.09 1.66 4.11
N VAL A 211 1.43 0.79 5.07
CA VAL A 211 1.73 -0.63 4.78
C VAL A 211 0.52 -1.36 4.17
N ASP A 212 -0.69 -1.19 4.73
CA ASP A 212 -1.90 -1.81 4.16
C ASP A 212 -2.19 -1.29 2.75
N PHE A 213 -1.99 0.00 2.53
CA PHE A 213 -2.16 0.61 1.22
C PHE A 213 -1.19 0.00 0.20
N GLU A 214 0.08 -0.08 0.53
CA GLU A 214 1.12 -0.64 -0.34
C GLU A 214 0.88 -2.11 -0.65
N LEU A 215 0.54 -2.92 0.36
CA LEU A 215 0.13 -4.31 0.16
C LEU A 215 -0.97 -4.46 -0.88
N MET A 216 -1.85 -3.47 -0.96
CA MET A 216 -2.99 -3.43 -1.85
C MET A 216 -2.67 -2.84 -3.22
N THR A 217 -1.53 -2.17 -3.39
CA THR A 217 -1.09 -1.55 -4.65
C THR A 217 0.12 -2.23 -5.28
N LEU A 218 0.78 -3.17 -4.58
CA LEU A 218 1.88 -3.95 -5.13
C LEU A 218 1.53 -4.50 -6.54
N PRO A 219 2.49 -4.43 -7.48
CA PRO A 219 2.26 -4.89 -8.85
C PRO A 219 2.03 -6.40 -8.85
N ILE A 220 0.98 -6.81 -9.57
CA ILE A 220 0.75 -8.21 -9.94
C ILE A 220 1.07 -8.27 -11.44
N PRO A 221 2.11 -9.04 -11.83
CA PRO A 221 2.56 -9.09 -13.22
C PRO A 221 1.53 -9.76 -14.13
N SER A 222 1.52 -9.40 -15.42
CA SER A 222 0.69 -10.05 -16.43
C SER A 222 1.24 -11.43 -16.85
N SER A 223 2.55 -11.63 -16.76
CA SER A 223 3.25 -12.88 -17.04
C SER A 223 4.46 -13.05 -16.12
N GLY A 224 4.81 -14.30 -15.79
CA GLY A 224 5.94 -14.64 -14.91
C GLY A 224 5.76 -14.17 -13.46
N CYS A 225 6.77 -14.43 -12.63
CA CYS A 225 6.80 -13.99 -11.23
C CYS A 225 7.48 -12.62 -11.07
N ASN A 226 6.86 -11.70 -10.31
CA ASN A 226 7.57 -10.51 -9.83
C ASN A 226 8.55 -10.95 -8.74
N GLN A 227 9.85 -10.81 -9.00
CA GLN A 227 10.87 -11.40 -8.14
C GLN A 227 10.97 -10.74 -6.75
N THR A 228 10.61 -9.47 -6.62
CA THR A 228 10.65 -8.78 -5.33
C THR A 228 9.44 -9.13 -4.47
N THR A 229 8.23 -9.05 -5.03
CA THR A 229 6.98 -9.29 -4.26
C THR A 229 6.59 -10.77 -4.23
N LYS A 230 7.21 -11.59 -5.08
CA LYS A 230 6.81 -12.98 -5.38
C LYS A 230 5.34 -13.11 -5.76
N HIS A 231 4.79 -12.06 -6.41
CA HIS A 231 3.48 -12.10 -7.01
C HIS A 231 3.50 -12.80 -8.37
N TRP A 232 2.50 -13.65 -8.59
CA TRP A 232 2.24 -14.34 -9.85
C TRP A 232 0.96 -13.80 -10.51
N PRO A 233 0.73 -14.03 -11.82
CA PRO A 233 -0.43 -13.49 -12.51
C PRO A 233 -1.77 -14.01 -11.97
N PHE A 234 -1.76 -15.21 -11.37
CA PHE A 234 -2.94 -15.81 -10.74
C PHE A 234 -3.22 -15.28 -9.32
N HIS A 235 -2.28 -14.54 -8.70
CA HIS A 235 -2.52 -13.91 -7.42
C HIS A 235 -3.60 -12.84 -7.54
N LYS A 236 -4.40 -12.71 -6.48
CA LYS A 236 -5.49 -11.74 -6.38
C LYS A 236 -5.22 -10.80 -5.21
N ARG A 237 -5.57 -9.53 -5.38
CA ARG A 237 -5.62 -8.57 -4.26
C ARG A 237 -6.67 -9.02 -3.24
N ARG A 238 -6.43 -8.73 -1.96
CA ARG A 238 -7.40 -9.01 -0.89
C ARG A 238 -8.71 -8.26 -1.18
N GLY A 239 -9.84 -8.98 -1.18
CA GLY A 239 -11.15 -8.37 -1.46
C GLY A 239 -11.34 -7.93 -2.91
N ARG A 240 -10.78 -8.67 -3.88
CA ARG A 240 -10.97 -8.40 -5.32
C ARG A 240 -12.46 -8.44 -5.69
N PHE A 241 -13.07 -7.27 -5.67
CA PHE A 241 -14.35 -6.98 -6.29
C PHE A 241 -14.02 -6.20 -7.56
N ALA A 242 -14.13 -6.84 -8.72
CA ALA A 242 -14.15 -6.11 -9.98
C ALA A 242 -15.58 -5.59 -10.13
N ALA A 243 -15.79 -4.32 -9.80
CA ALA A 243 -17.06 -3.66 -10.06
C ALA A 243 -16.98 -2.91 -11.40
N THR A 244 -17.97 -3.14 -12.26
CA THR A 244 -18.15 -2.38 -13.48
C THR A 244 -19.03 -1.17 -13.19
N VAL A 245 -18.59 0.02 -13.60
CA VAL A 245 -19.26 1.28 -13.31
C VAL A 245 -19.52 1.99 -14.62
N SER A 246 -20.74 2.46 -14.83
CA SER A 246 -21.08 3.21 -16.03
C SER A 246 -20.87 4.70 -15.76
N LEU A 247 -20.19 5.37 -16.68
CA LEU A 247 -20.07 6.81 -16.69
C LEU A 247 -21.38 7.40 -17.22
N TYR A 248 -22.13 8.07 -16.35
CA TYR A 248 -23.34 8.79 -16.74
C TYR A 248 -23.17 10.28 -16.50
N PHE A 249 -23.34 11.07 -17.55
CA PHE A 249 -23.37 12.53 -17.45
C PHE A 249 -24.78 12.99 -17.12
N TRP A 250 -24.99 13.44 -15.89
CA TRP A 250 -26.23 14.16 -15.57
C TRP A 250 -26.09 15.61 -16.04
N LYS A 251 -26.57 15.91 -17.25
CA LYS A 251 -26.98 17.28 -17.57
C LYS A 251 -28.28 17.51 -16.83
N ALA A 252 -28.23 18.20 -15.69
CA ALA A 252 -29.43 18.64 -14.99
C ALA A 252 -30.28 19.45 -15.97
N GLY A 253 -31.40 18.87 -16.42
CA GLY A 253 -32.37 19.58 -17.22
C GLY A 253 -33.00 20.69 -16.38
N ARG A 254 -32.84 21.93 -16.82
CA ARG A 254 -33.58 23.13 -16.37
C ARG A 254 -33.54 23.47 -14.87
N ILE A 255 -32.37 23.37 -14.24
CA ILE A 255 -32.03 24.25 -13.12
C ILE A 255 -30.73 24.96 -13.51
N ALA A 256 -30.79 26.29 -13.51
CA ALA A 256 -29.84 27.24 -14.07
C ALA A 256 -28.36 26.95 -13.74
N ASP A 257 -27.48 27.15 -14.72
CA ASP A 257 -26.10 27.66 -14.68
C ASP A 257 -25.21 27.49 -13.41
N ALA A 258 -25.43 26.48 -12.59
CA ALA A 258 -24.71 26.27 -11.34
C ALA A 258 -24.12 24.85 -11.29
N VAL A 259 -22.82 24.78 -11.62
CA VAL A 259 -21.86 23.70 -11.37
C VAL A 259 -22.23 22.32 -11.95
N PRO A 260 -21.58 21.85 -13.04
CA PRO A 260 -21.73 20.47 -13.48
C PRO A 260 -21.15 19.53 -12.42
N CYS A 261 -22.02 18.92 -11.61
CA CYS A 261 -21.63 17.84 -10.71
C CYS A 261 -21.46 16.56 -11.53
N CYS A 262 -20.24 16.28 -11.98
CA CYS A 262 -19.91 15.05 -12.70
C CYS A 262 -19.68 13.91 -11.69
N PHE A 263 -20.56 12.91 -11.69
CA PHE A 263 -20.43 11.71 -10.87
C PHE A 263 -20.36 10.45 -11.74
N CYS A 264 -19.65 9.43 -11.28
CA CYS A 264 -19.73 8.07 -11.81
C CYS A 264 -20.69 7.25 -10.93
N TYR A 265 -21.63 6.51 -11.54
CA TYR A 265 -22.64 5.75 -10.79
C TYR A 265 -22.38 4.26 -10.94
N CYS A 266 -22.37 3.53 -9.83
CA CYS A 266 -22.41 2.07 -9.84
C CYS A 266 -23.68 1.57 -9.16
N PHE A 267 -24.50 0.81 -9.89
CA PHE A 267 -25.70 0.17 -9.33
C PHE A 267 -25.31 -0.93 -8.35
N SER A 268 -25.93 -0.92 -7.17
CA SER A 268 -25.50 -1.70 -6.01
C SER A 268 -25.54 -3.21 -6.26
N GLY A 269 -24.49 -3.88 -5.79
CA GLY A 269 -24.36 -5.32 -5.62
C GLY A 269 -23.44 -5.57 -4.42
N SER A 270 -23.48 -6.75 -3.81
CA SER A 270 -22.75 -7.10 -2.58
C SER A 270 -21.23 -6.83 -2.63
N ALA A 271 -20.67 -6.71 -3.83
CA ALA A 271 -19.29 -6.39 -4.13
C ALA A 271 -18.89 -4.92 -3.83
N LEU A 272 -19.84 -3.99 -3.90
CA LEU A 272 -19.61 -2.54 -3.83
C LEU A 272 -19.63 -2.00 -2.40
N ASP A 273 -20.30 -2.72 -1.49
CA ASP A 273 -20.30 -2.43 -0.06
C ASP A 273 -18.90 -2.38 0.54
N GLY A 274 -17.96 -3.17 -0.01
CA GLY A 274 -16.56 -3.16 0.42
C GLY A 274 -15.81 -1.86 0.10
N LEU A 275 -16.09 -1.21 -1.03
CA LEU A 275 -15.42 0.05 -1.42
C LEU A 275 -15.88 1.23 -0.54
N ARG A 276 -17.18 1.31 -0.28
CA ARG A 276 -17.76 2.33 0.61
C ARG A 276 -17.41 2.07 2.06
N ARG A 277 -17.80 0.90 2.58
CA ARG A 277 -17.72 0.59 4.01
C ARG A 277 -16.33 0.20 4.49
N ARG A 278 -15.33 -0.04 3.63
CA ARG A 278 -13.98 -0.43 4.10
C ARG A 278 -12.87 0.52 3.66
N ARG A 279 -13.12 1.33 2.63
CA ARG A 279 -12.09 2.16 1.97
C ARG A 279 -12.52 3.62 1.81
N CYS A 280 -13.73 3.96 2.26
CA CYS A 280 -14.31 5.29 2.25
C CYS A 280 -14.30 5.94 0.85
N PHE A 281 -14.63 5.14 -0.18
CA PHE A 281 -14.86 5.65 -1.53
C PHE A 281 -16.36 5.76 -1.79
N GLY A 282 -16.75 6.87 -2.40
CA GLY A 282 -18.08 7.13 -2.90
C GLY A 282 -19.11 7.52 -1.82
N CYS A 283 -20.35 7.67 -2.25
CA CYS A 283 -21.52 8.03 -1.45
C CYS A 283 -22.74 7.24 -1.95
N GLU A 284 -23.46 6.57 -1.07
CA GLU A 284 -24.68 5.87 -1.48
C GLU A 284 -25.83 6.85 -1.68
N VAL A 285 -26.60 6.59 -2.73
CA VAL A 285 -27.87 7.25 -2.98
C VAL A 285 -28.95 6.19 -2.89
N GLU A 286 -29.56 6.08 -1.72
CA GLU A 286 -30.57 5.06 -1.40
C GLU A 286 -31.69 5.05 -2.44
N ALA A 287 -32.15 6.23 -2.86
CA ALA A 287 -33.20 6.39 -3.86
C ALA A 287 -32.87 5.75 -5.23
N LEU A 288 -31.59 5.56 -5.54
CA LEU A 288 -31.12 4.96 -6.79
C LEU A 288 -30.58 3.53 -6.60
N GLY A 289 -30.46 3.06 -5.35
CA GLY A 289 -29.75 1.81 -5.04
C GLY A 289 -28.35 1.80 -5.65
N ALA A 290 -27.64 2.93 -5.58
CA ALA A 290 -26.37 3.12 -6.28
C ALA A 290 -25.33 3.83 -5.41
N ILE A 291 -24.06 3.59 -5.72
CA ILE A 291 -22.94 4.34 -5.15
C ILE A 291 -22.44 5.34 -6.19
N LEU A 292 -22.35 6.59 -5.77
CA LEU A 292 -21.71 7.67 -6.52
C LEU A 292 -20.24 7.75 -6.18
N PHE A 293 -19.40 7.80 -7.19
CA PHE A 293 -18.01 8.19 -7.05
C PHE A 293 -17.82 9.57 -7.67
N SER A 294 -17.05 10.43 -7.00
CA SER A 294 -16.44 11.57 -7.67
C SER A 294 -15.54 11.11 -8.83
N LEU A 295 -15.22 12.02 -9.76
CA LEU A 295 -14.31 11.72 -10.85
C LEU A 295 -12.92 11.32 -10.32
N GLU A 296 -12.46 11.96 -9.24
CA GLU A 296 -11.18 11.67 -8.59
C GLU A 296 -11.17 10.25 -7.98
N GLU A 297 -12.23 9.88 -7.27
CA GLU A 297 -12.38 8.53 -6.70
C GLU A 297 -12.45 7.46 -7.78
N ALA A 298 -13.26 7.67 -8.82
CA ALA A 298 -13.44 6.71 -9.89
C ALA A 298 -12.13 6.48 -10.66
N LEU A 299 -11.42 7.57 -11.00
CA LEU A 299 -10.16 7.45 -11.72
C LEU A 299 -9.11 6.75 -10.86
N PHE A 300 -8.99 7.09 -9.57
CA PHE A 300 -8.06 6.43 -8.66
C PHE A 300 -8.36 4.93 -8.49
N LEU A 301 -9.64 4.58 -8.37
CA LEU A 301 -10.08 3.19 -8.26
C LEU A 301 -9.77 2.38 -9.53
N GLN A 302 -9.85 3.01 -10.70
CA GLN A 302 -9.50 2.40 -11.97
C GLN A 302 -7.99 2.32 -12.20
N SER A 303 -7.27 3.43 -12.08
CA SER A 303 -5.86 3.53 -12.45
C SER A 303 -4.91 2.90 -11.44
N GLU A 304 -5.05 3.23 -10.16
CA GLU A 304 -4.12 2.80 -9.10
C GLU A 304 -4.55 1.47 -8.48
N LEU A 305 -5.84 1.36 -8.13
CA LEU A 305 -6.35 0.21 -7.40
C LEU A 305 -6.83 -0.93 -8.30
N LYS A 306 -7.16 -0.64 -9.57
CA LYS A 306 -7.70 -1.62 -10.54
C LYS A 306 -8.91 -2.38 -9.98
N LEU A 307 -9.74 -1.70 -9.20
CA LEU A 307 -10.95 -2.24 -8.56
C LEU A 307 -12.23 -1.84 -9.33
N LEU A 308 -12.11 -0.87 -10.23
CA LEU A 308 -13.22 -0.29 -10.96
C LEU A 308 -12.89 -0.24 -12.45
N CYS A 309 -13.87 -0.52 -13.30
CA CYS A 309 -13.80 -0.33 -14.75
C CYS A 309 -14.90 0.64 -15.17
N VAL A 310 -14.52 1.81 -15.67
CA VAL A 310 -15.46 2.83 -16.16
C VAL A 310 -15.85 2.52 -17.60
N LEU A 311 -17.15 2.41 -17.84
CA LEU A 311 -17.74 2.24 -19.17
C LEU A 311 -18.33 3.54 -19.71
N GLU A 312 -18.18 3.78 -21.01
CA GLU A 312 -18.97 4.74 -21.78
C GLU A 312 -19.93 3.94 -22.67
N GLY A 313 -21.22 3.89 -22.30
CA GLY A 313 -22.16 2.95 -22.89
C GLY A 313 -21.74 1.51 -22.59
N SER A 314 -21.36 0.75 -23.61
CA SER A 314 -20.83 -0.63 -23.47
C SER A 314 -19.31 -0.73 -23.60
N GLU A 315 -18.62 0.38 -23.89
CA GLU A 315 -17.18 0.38 -24.13
C GLU A 315 -16.39 0.72 -22.84
N ALA A 316 -15.39 -0.07 -22.50
CA ALA A 316 -14.50 0.22 -21.37
C ALA A 316 -13.51 1.33 -21.72
N LEU A 317 -13.44 2.35 -20.88
CA LEU A 317 -12.51 3.46 -21.07
C LEU A 317 -11.10 3.10 -20.57
N THR A 318 -10.09 3.41 -21.38
CA THR A 318 -8.70 3.41 -20.92
C THR A 318 -8.46 4.51 -19.89
N ASN A 319 -7.42 4.37 -19.07
CA ASN A 319 -7.08 5.37 -18.05
C ASN A 319 -6.88 6.76 -18.64
N ASP A 320 -6.13 6.88 -19.75
CA ASP A 320 -5.86 8.16 -20.40
C ASP A 320 -7.12 8.76 -21.04
N ARG A 321 -7.96 7.95 -21.69
CA ARG A 321 -9.22 8.42 -22.26
C ARG A 321 -10.18 8.90 -21.17
N PHE A 322 -10.22 8.20 -20.03
CA PHE A 322 -11.03 8.62 -18.90
C PHE A 322 -10.48 9.90 -18.26
N PHE A 323 -9.17 9.99 -18.01
CA PHE A 323 -8.51 11.19 -17.50
C PHE A 323 -8.79 12.42 -18.39
N GLN A 324 -8.62 12.28 -19.71
CA GLN A 324 -8.88 13.35 -20.67
C GLN A 324 -10.35 13.81 -20.65
N LYS A 325 -11.30 12.87 -20.51
CA LYS A 325 -12.71 13.23 -20.31
C LYS A 325 -12.92 14.03 -19.03
N CYS A 326 -12.31 13.63 -17.91
CA CYS A 326 -12.39 14.37 -16.67
C CYS A 326 -11.82 15.80 -16.80
N CYS A 327 -10.69 15.96 -17.49
CA CYS A 327 -10.08 17.27 -17.77
C CYS A 327 -10.98 18.18 -18.60
N ASN A 328 -11.68 17.61 -19.59
CA ASN A 328 -12.62 18.35 -20.43
C ASN A 328 -13.89 18.79 -19.67
N LEU A 329 -14.23 18.12 -18.59
CA LEU A 329 -15.43 18.42 -17.78
C LEU A 329 -15.13 19.42 -16.67
N VAL A 330 -13.97 19.27 -16.02
CA VAL A 330 -13.57 20.08 -14.88
C VAL A 330 -12.16 20.60 -15.16
N CYS A 331 -12.05 21.90 -15.46
CA CYS A 331 -10.78 22.52 -15.84
C CYS A 331 -9.67 22.32 -14.77
N ALA A 332 -10.06 22.34 -13.48
CA ALA A 332 -9.14 22.12 -12.37
C ALA A 332 -8.85 20.64 -12.08
N PHE A 333 -9.44 19.70 -12.83
CA PHE A 333 -9.33 18.26 -12.56
C PHE A 333 -7.90 17.74 -12.52
N PRO A 334 -6.99 18.10 -13.44
CA PRO A 334 -5.59 17.65 -13.38
C PRO A 334 -4.96 17.89 -12.00
N ARG A 335 -5.11 19.11 -11.47
CA ARG A 335 -4.58 19.49 -10.15
C ARG A 335 -5.32 18.81 -9.00
N ARG A 336 -6.65 18.78 -9.06
CA ARG A 336 -7.48 18.11 -8.04
C ARG A 336 -7.15 16.64 -7.93
N PHE A 337 -7.01 15.96 -9.06
CA PHE A 337 -6.65 14.54 -9.09
C PHE A 337 -5.20 14.31 -8.65
N ALA A 338 -4.25 15.17 -9.01
CA ALA A 338 -2.87 15.06 -8.54
C ALA A 338 -2.79 15.10 -7.00
N ALA A 339 -3.43 16.09 -6.38
CA ALA A 339 -3.50 16.20 -4.93
C ALA A 339 -4.28 15.03 -4.31
N TYR A 340 -5.45 14.69 -4.86
CA TYR A 340 -6.26 13.56 -4.39
C TYR A 340 -5.45 12.26 -4.38
N ARG A 341 -4.74 11.98 -5.50
CA ARG A 341 -3.85 10.84 -5.65
C ARG A 341 -2.74 10.89 -4.62
N HIS A 342 -2.05 12.02 -4.48
CA HIS A 342 -0.98 12.20 -3.50
C HIS A 342 -1.42 11.82 -2.08
N TYR A 343 -2.51 12.41 -1.58
CA TYR A 343 -2.99 12.14 -0.23
C TYR A 343 -3.52 10.71 -0.05
N ARG A 344 -4.19 10.14 -1.07
CA ARG A 344 -4.61 8.73 -1.02
C ARG A 344 -3.42 7.78 -0.98
N LEU A 345 -2.37 8.05 -1.75
CA LEU A 345 -1.11 7.28 -1.73
C LEU A 345 -0.39 7.41 -0.38
N ALA A 346 -0.48 8.58 0.27
CA ALA A 346 0.03 8.82 1.62
C ALA A 346 -0.83 8.19 2.74
N GLY A 347 -1.89 7.45 2.40
CA GLY A 347 -2.71 6.69 3.35
C GLY A 347 -3.87 7.45 3.97
N TRP A 348 -4.13 8.69 3.55
CA TRP A 348 -5.30 9.45 4.03
C TRP A 348 -6.60 8.91 3.45
N VAL A 349 -7.68 9.00 4.22
CA VAL A 349 -9.02 8.98 3.63
C VAL A 349 -9.32 10.37 3.10
N VAL A 350 -9.43 10.49 1.78
CA VAL A 350 -9.61 11.77 1.08
C VAL A 350 -11.05 11.91 0.61
N ARG A 351 -11.70 13.02 0.98
CA ARG A 351 -13.05 13.38 0.56
C ARG A 351 -13.03 14.62 -0.33
N PRO A 352 -13.38 14.49 -1.63
CA PRO A 352 -13.37 15.61 -2.57
C PRO A 352 -14.62 16.50 -2.47
N ASP A 353 -15.64 16.10 -1.71
CA ASP A 353 -16.85 16.88 -1.38
C ASP A 353 -16.59 17.90 -0.25
N ALA A 354 -15.53 18.68 -0.40
CA ALA A 354 -15.03 19.60 0.62
C ALA A 354 -15.53 21.05 0.46
N LEU A 355 -16.23 21.35 -0.64
CA LEU A 355 -16.66 22.71 -0.97
C LEU A 355 -17.52 23.36 0.13
N LYS A 356 -18.33 22.55 0.84
CA LYS A 356 -19.14 22.99 1.99
C LYS A 356 -18.31 23.54 3.17
N PHE A 357 -17.01 23.31 3.16
CA PHE A 357 -16.04 23.83 4.15
C PHE A 357 -15.09 24.87 3.55
N GLY A 358 -15.35 25.33 2.32
CA GLY A 358 -14.45 26.25 1.61
C GLY A 358 -13.11 25.63 1.24
N ALA A 359 -13.07 24.31 1.04
CA ALA A 359 -11.86 23.56 0.74
C ALA A 359 -12.04 22.70 -0.53
N ASP A 360 -10.93 22.25 -1.11
CA ASP A 360 -10.90 21.36 -2.27
C ASP A 360 -10.99 19.89 -1.86
N LEU A 361 -10.30 19.51 -0.78
CA LEU A 361 -10.28 18.16 -0.22
C LEU A 361 -10.35 18.22 1.31
N LEU A 362 -10.89 17.17 1.93
CA LEU A 362 -10.75 16.90 3.36
C LEU A 362 -9.93 15.64 3.58
N LEU A 363 -9.06 15.68 4.57
CA LEU A 363 -8.23 14.54 4.97
C LEU A 363 -8.67 14.01 6.32
N TYR A 364 -8.95 12.72 6.36
CA TYR A 364 -9.32 11.99 7.57
C TYR A 364 -8.26 10.93 7.85
N HIS A 365 -7.85 10.83 9.11
CA HIS A 365 -6.96 9.77 9.60
C HIS A 365 -7.71 8.44 9.85
N GLY A 366 -9.00 8.42 9.57
CA GLY A 366 -9.94 7.34 9.83
C GLY A 366 -11.20 7.52 8.99
N ARG A 367 -12.30 6.87 9.37
CA ARG A 367 -13.53 6.91 8.57
C ARG A 367 -14.33 8.20 8.84
N PRO A 368 -14.90 8.85 7.81
CA PRO A 368 -15.61 10.12 7.99
C PRO A 368 -16.83 10.10 8.91
N ASP A 369 -17.39 8.91 9.17
CA ASP A 369 -18.50 8.66 10.10
C ASP A 369 -18.05 8.53 11.57
N GLU A 370 -16.76 8.34 11.82
CA GLU A 370 -16.21 8.11 13.18
C GLU A 370 -15.31 9.23 13.65
N VAL A 371 -14.52 9.78 12.71
CA VAL A 371 -13.53 10.78 13.03
C VAL A 371 -13.81 12.05 12.25
N HIS A 372 -13.49 13.16 12.88
CA HIS A 372 -13.52 14.45 12.21
C HIS A 372 -12.36 14.53 11.21
N ALA A 373 -12.59 15.20 10.07
CA ALA A 373 -11.49 15.58 9.18
C ALA A 373 -10.43 16.32 10.00
N GLN A 374 -9.17 15.96 9.83
CA GLN A 374 -8.05 16.63 10.48
C GLN A 374 -7.66 17.87 9.70
N TYR A 375 -7.58 17.72 8.38
CA TYR A 375 -7.15 18.79 7.48
C TYR A 375 -8.24 19.16 6.48
N ALA A 376 -8.33 20.46 6.21
CA ALA A 376 -8.97 21.04 5.04
C ALA A 376 -7.86 21.47 4.08
N VAL A 377 -7.87 20.93 2.86
CA VAL A 377 -6.85 21.23 1.85
C VAL A 377 -7.43 22.20 0.83
N VAL A 378 -6.71 23.28 0.56
CA VAL A 378 -7.01 24.23 -0.51
C VAL A 378 -5.87 24.18 -1.53
N LEU A 379 -6.23 24.02 -2.81
CA LEU A 379 -5.27 23.93 -3.89
C LEU A 379 -4.89 25.32 -4.38
N ALA A 380 -3.63 25.69 -4.13
CA ALA A 380 -3.07 26.96 -4.57
C ALA A 380 -2.52 26.86 -6.00
N ASP A 381 -2.55 27.97 -6.71
CA ASP A 381 -1.83 28.19 -7.95
C ASP A 381 -1.22 29.59 -8.01
N GLU A 382 -0.63 29.93 -9.16
CA GLU A 382 0.02 31.22 -9.38
C GLU A 382 -0.91 32.43 -9.17
N SER A 383 -2.24 32.24 -9.25
CA SER A 383 -3.21 33.30 -8.99
C SER A 383 -3.58 33.45 -7.52
N PHE A 384 -3.18 32.49 -6.67
CA PHE A 384 -3.55 32.44 -5.26
C PHE A 384 -2.90 33.59 -4.47
N GLN A 385 -3.72 34.46 -3.89
CA GLN A 385 -3.25 35.64 -3.18
C GLN A 385 -3.24 35.42 -1.66
N TRP A 386 -2.49 36.27 -0.95
CA TRP A 386 -2.46 36.27 0.52
C TRP A 386 -3.86 36.35 1.16
N LYS A 387 -4.76 37.17 0.59
CA LYS A 387 -6.14 37.27 1.09
C LYS A 387 -6.89 35.93 1.01
N ASP A 388 -6.60 35.10 0.02
CA ASP A 388 -7.24 33.80 -0.17
C ASP A 388 -6.75 32.81 0.90
N ALA A 389 -5.44 32.84 1.21
CA ALA A 389 -4.88 32.10 2.35
C ALA A 389 -5.55 32.48 3.68
N VAL A 390 -5.73 33.78 3.92
CA VAL A 390 -6.39 34.30 5.14
C VAL A 390 -7.85 33.86 5.21
N MET A 391 -8.59 33.95 4.09
CA MET A 391 -9.98 33.50 4.02
C MET A 391 -10.09 31.99 4.25
N ALA A 392 -9.26 31.18 3.59
CA ALA A 392 -9.21 29.73 3.78
C ALA A 392 -8.90 29.37 5.24
N SER A 393 -7.94 30.08 5.87
CA SER A 393 -7.57 29.84 7.26
C SER A 393 -8.74 30.15 8.20
N ARG A 394 -9.48 31.23 7.94
CA ARG A 394 -10.68 31.58 8.70
C ARG A 394 -11.76 30.51 8.57
N LEU A 395 -12.05 30.03 7.35
CA LEU A 395 -13.06 29.00 7.13
C LEU A 395 -12.70 27.67 7.79
N ALA A 396 -11.45 27.23 7.67
CA ALA A 396 -10.97 26.01 8.32
C ALA A 396 -11.09 26.08 9.85
N GLN A 397 -10.76 27.24 10.45
CA GLN A 397 -10.88 27.44 11.90
C GLN A 397 -12.32 27.40 12.40
N LEU A 398 -13.29 27.89 11.62
CA LEU A 398 -14.73 27.85 12.02
C LEU A 398 -15.26 26.43 12.21
N VAL A 399 -14.66 25.45 11.53
CA VAL A 399 -15.02 24.03 11.61
C VAL A 399 -13.94 23.17 12.27
N ALA A 400 -13.05 23.82 13.03
CA ALA A 400 -11.95 23.20 13.78
C ALA A 400 -11.10 22.24 12.93
N LYS A 401 -10.70 22.70 11.73
CA LYS A 401 -9.80 21.99 10.81
C LYS A 401 -8.47 22.73 10.73
N GLU A 402 -7.38 21.98 10.63
CA GLU A 402 -6.09 22.55 10.23
C GLU A 402 -6.10 22.78 8.72
N LEU A 403 -5.57 23.92 8.27
CA LEU A 403 -5.51 24.25 6.85
C LEU A 403 -4.20 23.73 6.26
N ILE A 404 -4.29 23.06 5.11
CA ILE A 404 -3.16 22.80 4.24
C ILE A 404 -3.37 23.59 2.94
N LEU A 405 -2.39 24.41 2.58
CA LEU A 405 -2.27 24.96 1.24
C LEU A 405 -1.39 24.02 0.43
N ALA A 406 -1.91 23.48 -0.68
CA ALA A 406 -1.17 22.53 -1.50
C ALA A 406 -1.03 23.03 -2.95
N ALA A 407 0.16 22.92 -3.52
CA ALA A 407 0.46 23.23 -4.92
C ALA A 407 1.04 22.00 -5.62
N CYS A 408 0.82 21.86 -6.93
CA CYS A 408 1.33 20.72 -7.70
C CYS A 408 2.39 21.20 -8.69
N GLU A 409 3.57 20.60 -8.68
CA GLU A 409 4.69 20.98 -9.55
C GLU A 409 5.22 19.79 -10.38
N PRO A 410 5.35 19.94 -11.73
CA PRO A 410 4.88 21.07 -12.53
C PRO A 410 3.34 21.13 -12.56
N MET A 411 2.81 22.33 -12.78
CA MET A 411 1.36 22.57 -12.80
C MET A 411 0.68 21.69 -13.86
N PRO A 412 -0.22 20.78 -13.46
CA PRO A 412 -0.83 19.87 -14.42
C PRO A 412 -1.73 20.61 -15.40
N THR A 413 -1.46 20.47 -16.70
CA THR A 413 -2.30 21.04 -17.77
C THR A 413 -3.44 20.09 -18.15
N PRO A 414 -4.56 20.59 -18.71
CA PRO A 414 -5.62 19.72 -19.26
C PRO A 414 -5.13 18.75 -20.36
N SER A 415 -4.06 19.11 -21.08
CA SER A 415 -3.40 18.26 -22.08
C SER A 415 -2.44 17.22 -21.49
N ALA A 416 -2.25 17.19 -20.17
CA ALA A 416 -1.38 16.22 -19.53
C ALA A 416 -1.91 14.79 -19.74
N SER A 417 -1.01 13.82 -19.80
CA SER A 417 -1.38 12.41 -19.65
C SER A 417 -1.44 12.04 -18.17
N LEU A 418 -2.07 10.91 -17.85
CA LEU A 418 -2.06 10.38 -16.49
C LEU A 418 -0.63 10.02 -16.04
N ALA A 419 0.25 9.64 -16.97
CA ALA A 419 1.64 9.32 -16.69
C ALA A 419 2.43 10.55 -16.24
N ASP A 420 2.16 11.73 -16.82
CA ASP A 420 2.84 12.98 -16.48
C ASP A 420 2.58 13.38 -15.03
N LEU A 421 1.37 13.11 -14.53
CA LEU A 421 0.99 13.32 -13.12
C LEU A 421 1.76 12.43 -12.14
N GLY A 422 2.28 11.27 -12.59
CA GLY A 422 3.09 10.39 -11.75
C GLY A 422 4.48 10.95 -11.43
N SER A 423 4.96 11.90 -12.24
CA SER A 423 6.28 12.54 -12.09
C SER A 423 6.23 13.83 -11.27
N GLY A 424 5.05 14.40 -11.04
CA GLY A 424 4.86 15.65 -10.31
C GLY A 424 4.93 15.48 -8.79
N SER A 425 5.41 16.51 -8.12
CA SER A 425 5.41 16.61 -6.65
C SER A 425 4.25 17.48 -6.17
N VAL A 426 3.73 17.20 -4.97
CA VAL A 426 2.79 18.08 -4.28
C VAL A 426 3.56 18.78 -3.17
N LEU A 427 3.62 20.10 -3.24
CA LEU A 427 4.19 20.95 -2.19
C LEU A 427 3.07 21.33 -1.21
N GLU A 428 3.35 21.20 0.08
CA GLU A 428 2.37 21.42 1.14
C GLU A 428 2.87 22.45 2.15
N LEU A 429 2.00 23.39 2.51
CA LEU A 429 2.20 24.32 3.61
C LEU A 429 1.06 24.15 4.61
N VAL A 430 1.38 23.61 5.79
CA VAL A 430 0.44 23.52 6.90
C VAL A 430 0.33 24.89 7.56
N VAL A 431 -0.84 25.52 7.45
CA VAL A 431 -1.11 26.83 8.04
C VAL A 431 -1.70 26.64 9.42
N ARG A 432 -0.90 26.92 10.44
CA ARG A 432 -1.34 26.93 11.84
C ARG A 432 -1.84 28.32 12.24
N PRO A 433 -2.90 28.43 13.05
CA PRO A 433 -3.32 29.70 13.62
C PRO A 433 -2.17 30.36 14.35
N TRP A 434 -2.06 31.69 14.25
CA TRP A 434 -1.18 32.45 15.13
C TRP A 434 -1.69 32.32 16.56
N ARG A 435 -1.12 31.40 17.32
CA ARG A 435 -1.29 31.38 18.77
C ARG A 435 -0.36 32.46 19.30
N GLN A 436 -0.89 33.62 19.68
CA GLN A 436 -0.17 34.45 20.64
C GLN A 436 0.17 33.54 21.82
N HIS A 437 1.44 33.52 22.21
CA HIS A 437 1.90 32.85 23.41
C HIS A 437 0.95 33.19 24.56
N LEU A 438 0.05 32.27 24.89
CA LEU A 438 -0.64 32.23 26.15
C LEU A 438 0.12 31.18 26.94
N GLU A 439 0.95 31.71 27.83
CA GLU A 439 1.58 31.00 28.96
C GLU A 439 0.53 30.27 29.82
#